data_AF-A0A2R6HS96-F1
#
_entry.id   AF-A0A2R6HS96-F1
#
_cell.length_a   1.000
_cell.length_b   1.000
_cell.length_c   1.000
_cell.angle_alpha   90.00
_cell.angle_beta   90.00
_cell.angle_gamma   90.00
#
_symmetry.space_group_name_H-M   'P 1'
#
loop_
_entity.id
_entity.type
_entity.pdbx_description
1 polymer ?
#
loop_
_entity_poly.entity_id
_entity_poly.type
_entity_poly.pdbx_seq_one_letter_code
_entity_poly.pdbx_strand_id
1 'polypeptide(L)'
;MSRSLSASWAIGLGLFTGAVAGTVVPSETGAQEVRQMAGFTLVFVPVLYAVVTSRWSYWRQTNPYVRFAVYQLSFLVAVALLVQIAVLAFGPAGTLARVAEAVATLAAFAVAAWMTFYGGADRAWTELIDRTDIEW
;
A
#
# COMPACT_ATOMS: atom_id res chain seq x y z
N MET A 1 -19.16 5.56 -16.30
CA MET A 1 -17.74 5.16 -16.38
C MET A 1 -17.64 3.69 -16.01
N SER A 2 -16.92 2.87 -16.79
CA SER A 2 -17.08 1.42 -16.75
C SER A 2 -16.56 0.86 -15.42
N ARG A 3 -17.46 0.28 -14.64
CA ARG A 3 -17.13 -0.43 -13.38
C ARG A 3 -16.02 -1.47 -13.58
N SER A 4 -15.87 -1.96 -14.82
CA SER A 4 -14.79 -2.85 -15.24
C SER A 4 -13.40 -2.24 -15.10
N LEU A 5 -13.21 -0.95 -15.41
CA LEU A 5 -11.90 -0.31 -15.34
C LEU A 5 -11.49 -0.01 -13.89
N SER A 6 -12.44 0.39 -13.04
CA SER A 6 -12.19 0.50 -11.60
C SER A 6 -11.88 -0.86 -10.98
N ALA A 7 -12.57 -1.91 -11.42
CA ALA A 7 -12.31 -3.27 -10.97
C ALA A 7 -10.91 -3.75 -11.39
N SER A 8 -10.50 -3.52 -12.63
CA SER A 8 -9.19 -3.95 -13.11
C SER A 8 -8.04 -3.25 -12.35
N TRP A 9 -8.19 -1.95 -12.06
CA TRP A 9 -7.20 -1.23 -11.24
C TRP A 9 -7.13 -1.77 -9.82
N ALA A 10 -8.28 -1.98 -9.17
CA ALA A 10 -8.33 -2.53 -7.82
C ALA A 10 -7.71 -3.94 -7.73
N ILE A 11 -8.01 -4.80 -8.71
CA ILE A 11 -7.46 -6.15 -8.79
C ILE A 11 -5.94 -6.09 -9.02
N GLY A 12 -5.47 -5.31 -10.00
CA GLY A 12 -4.03 -5.20 -10.29
C GLY A 12 -3.23 -4.66 -9.10
N LEU A 13 -3.71 -3.58 -8.49
CA LEU A 13 -3.10 -2.99 -7.29
C LEU A 13 -3.11 -3.98 -6.12
N GLY A 14 -4.26 -4.61 -5.85
CA GLY A 14 -4.39 -5.51 -4.71
C GLY A 14 -3.59 -6.80 -4.85
N LEU A 15 -3.50 -7.37 -6.05
CA LEU A 15 -2.63 -8.52 -6.33
C LEU A 15 -1.16 -8.17 -6.12
N PHE A 16 -0.71 -7.04 -6.68
CA PHE A 16 0.69 -6.64 -6.54
C PHE A 16 1.05 -6.30 -5.09
N THR A 17 0.20 -5.53 -4.41
CA THR A 17 0.36 -5.21 -2.99
C THR A 17 0.38 -6.47 -2.14
N GLY A 18 -0.55 -7.41 -2.41
CA GLY A 18 -0.67 -8.66 -1.68
C GLY A 18 0.54 -9.57 -1.87
N ALA A 19 1.08 -9.64 -3.09
CA ALA A 19 2.32 -10.37 -3.38
C ALA A 19 3.50 -9.79 -2.59
N VAL A 20 3.73 -8.48 -2.66
CA VAL A 20 4.82 -7.81 -1.94
C VAL A 20 4.65 -7.99 -0.42
N ALA A 21 3.46 -7.75 0.12
CA ALA A 21 3.16 -7.95 1.54
C ALA A 21 3.45 -9.38 2.01
N GLY A 22 3.10 -10.37 1.20
CA GLY A 22 3.36 -11.78 1.50
C GLY A 22 4.86 -12.13 1.54
N THR A 23 5.69 -11.48 0.71
CA THR A 23 7.16 -11.68 0.74
C THR A 23 7.84 -10.99 1.92
N VAL A 24 7.20 -9.97 2.48
CA VAL A 24 7.77 -9.15 3.56
C VAL A 24 7.64 -9.85 4.90
N VAL A 25 6.49 -10.47 5.18
CA VAL A 25 6.26 -11.13 6.48
C VAL A 25 7.08 -12.42 6.56
N PRO A 26 7.78 -12.71 7.67
CA PRO A 26 8.64 -13.87 7.77
C PRO A 26 7.88 -15.19 7.57
N SER A 27 8.40 -16.04 6.68
CA SER A 27 7.86 -17.36 6.37
C SER A 27 8.90 -18.45 6.58
N GLU A 28 8.52 -19.59 7.16
CA GLU A 28 9.43 -20.74 7.33
C GLU A 28 9.50 -21.63 6.09
N THR A 29 8.47 -21.56 5.24
CA THR A 29 8.34 -22.41 4.05
C THR A 29 7.73 -21.61 2.90
N GLY A 30 8.03 -21.98 1.66
CA GLY A 30 7.40 -21.38 0.49
C GLY A 30 5.88 -21.53 0.46
N ALA A 31 5.34 -22.62 1.04
CA ALA A 31 3.89 -22.80 1.17
C ALA A 31 3.26 -21.76 2.13
N GLN A 32 3.97 -21.39 3.19
CA GLN A 32 3.53 -20.33 4.11
C GLN A 32 3.56 -18.96 3.43
N GLU A 33 4.62 -18.67 2.68
CA GLU A 33 4.75 -17.43 1.89
C GLU A 33 3.58 -17.27 0.91
N VAL A 34 3.28 -18.32 0.12
CA VAL A 34 2.13 -18.33 -0.82
C VAL A 34 0.81 -18.12 -0.08
N ARG A 35 0.63 -18.72 1.10
CA ARG A 35 -0.58 -18.49 1.92
C ARG A 35 -0.67 -17.05 2.42
N GLN A 36 0.45 -16.44 2.81
CA GLN A 36 0.49 -15.04 3.23
C GLN A 36 0.18 -14.11 2.05
N MET A 37 0.78 -14.32 0.88
CA MET A 37 0.46 -13.58 -0.35
C MET A 37 -1.03 -13.65 -0.69
N ALA A 38 -1.60 -14.87 -0.66
CA ALA A 38 -3.02 -15.08 -0.91
C ALA A 38 -3.89 -14.39 0.15
N GLY A 39 -3.53 -14.50 1.43
CA GLY A 39 -4.23 -13.87 2.54
C GLY A 39 -4.28 -12.34 2.41
N PHE A 40 -3.14 -11.71 2.15
CA PHE A 40 -3.08 -10.27 1.92
C PHE A 40 -3.83 -9.85 0.66
N THR A 41 -3.72 -10.61 -0.43
CA THR A 41 -4.48 -10.36 -1.67
C THR A 41 -5.98 -10.37 -1.41
N LEU A 42 -6.48 -11.36 -0.66
CA LEU A 42 -7.90 -11.48 -0.31
C LEU A 42 -8.41 -10.31 0.55
N VAL A 43 -7.52 -9.63 1.28
CA VAL A 43 -7.86 -8.43 2.06
C VAL A 43 -7.73 -7.16 1.21
N PHE A 44 -6.63 -6.99 0.50
CA PHE A 44 -6.31 -5.74 -0.20
C PHE A 44 -7.17 -5.53 -1.45
N VAL A 45 -7.47 -6.58 -2.22
CA VAL A 45 -8.29 -6.43 -3.44
C VAL A 45 -9.68 -5.88 -3.11
N PRO A 46 -10.45 -6.43 -2.14
CA PRO A 46 -11.75 -5.86 -1.78
C PRO A 46 -11.66 -4.44 -1.22
N VAL A 47 -10.66 -4.15 -0.38
CA VAL A 47 -10.50 -2.81 0.20
C VAL A 47 -10.16 -1.79 -0.88
N LEU A 48 -9.21 -2.09 -1.76
CA LEU A 48 -8.88 -1.23 -2.89
C LEU A 48 -10.06 -1.10 -3.85
N TYR A 49 -10.84 -2.15 -4.07
CA TYR A 49 -12.06 -2.06 -4.86
C TYR A 49 -13.03 -1.05 -4.26
N ALA A 50 -13.31 -1.12 -2.96
CA ALA A 50 -14.17 -0.18 -2.26
C ALA A 50 -13.62 1.27 -2.34
N VAL A 51 -12.31 1.45 -2.13
CA VAL A 51 -11.68 2.77 -2.14
C VAL A 51 -11.63 3.37 -3.55
N VAL A 52 -11.18 2.61 -4.56
CA VAL A 52 -11.12 3.04 -5.96
C VAL A 52 -12.51 3.40 -6.49
N THR A 53 -13.52 2.58 -6.19
CA THR A 53 -14.89 2.83 -6.66
C THR A 53 -15.53 4.03 -5.96
N SER A 54 -15.39 4.17 -4.64
CA SER A 54 -15.93 5.30 -3.89
C SER A 54 -15.23 6.63 -4.22
N ARG A 55 -13.93 6.59 -4.53
CA ARG A 55 -13.11 7.77 -4.85
C ARG A 55 -12.76 7.86 -6.34
N TRP A 56 -13.59 7.29 -7.19
CA TRP A 56 -13.30 7.19 -8.62
C TRP A 56 -13.20 8.53 -9.34
N SER A 57 -14.00 9.52 -8.94
CA SER A 57 -13.94 10.87 -9.47
C SER A 57 -12.57 11.49 -9.22
N TYR A 58 -12.10 11.41 -7.98
CA TYR A 58 -10.78 11.90 -7.57
C TYR A 58 -9.64 11.12 -8.26
N TRP A 59 -9.74 9.78 -8.31
CA TRP A 59 -8.77 8.94 -9.00
C TRP A 59 -8.57 9.36 -10.47
N ARG A 60 -9.66 9.71 -11.15
CA ARG A 60 -9.67 10.08 -12.57
C ARG A 60 -9.25 11.50 -12.90
N GLN A 61 -9.36 12.43 -11.94
CA GLN A 61 -9.00 13.83 -12.18
C GLN A 61 -7.51 13.97 -12.51
N THR A 62 -6.70 13.04 -12.02
CA THR A 62 -5.28 12.90 -12.35
C THR A 62 -5.09 11.68 -13.24
N ASN A 63 -3.98 11.62 -13.97
CA ASN A 63 -3.61 10.43 -14.72
C ASN A 63 -3.53 9.20 -13.79
N PRO A 64 -4.33 8.13 -14.03
CA PRO A 64 -4.34 6.91 -13.22
C PRO A 64 -2.96 6.26 -13.03
N TYR A 65 -2.07 6.39 -14.02
CA TYR A 65 -0.71 5.86 -13.93
C TYR A 65 0.15 6.62 -12.92
N VAL A 66 -0.05 7.93 -12.78
CA VAL A 66 0.64 8.73 -11.75
C VAL A 66 0.15 8.31 -10.37
N ARG A 67 -1.16 8.11 -10.19
CA ARG A 67 -1.70 7.62 -8.92
C ARG A 67 -1.23 6.21 -8.59
N PHE A 68 -1.12 5.35 -9.58
CA PHE A 68 -0.48 4.04 -9.42
C PHE A 68 0.96 4.17 -8.91
N ALA A 69 1.77 5.04 -9.52
CA ALA A 69 3.14 5.28 -9.06
C ALA A 69 3.19 5.83 -7.63
N VAL A 70 2.35 6.82 -7.30
CA VAL A 70 2.23 7.37 -5.93
C VAL A 70 1.87 6.29 -4.92
N TYR A 71 0.88 5.46 -5.25
CA TYR A 71 0.49 4.34 -4.40
C TYR A 71 1.66 3.39 -4.16
N GLN A 72 2.33 2.99 -5.23
CA GLN A 72 3.39 2.00 -5.12
C GLN A 72 4.61 2.51 -4.36
N LEU A 73 5.03 3.75 -4.65
CA LEU A 73 6.13 4.38 -3.94
C LEU A 73 5.79 4.57 -2.46
N SER A 74 4.58 5.02 -2.15
CA SER A 74 4.12 5.17 -0.76
C SER A 74 4.10 3.82 -0.03
N PHE A 75 3.58 2.78 -0.66
CA PHE A 75 3.51 1.44 -0.06
C PHE A 75 4.90 0.86 0.17
N LEU A 76 5.79 0.87 -0.84
CA LEU A 76 7.14 0.31 -0.73
C LEU A 76 7.98 1.02 0.33
N VAL A 77 7.92 2.35 0.37
CA VAL A 77 8.65 3.12 1.37
C VAL A 77 8.07 2.88 2.76
N ALA A 78 6.74 2.94 2.91
CA ALA A 78 6.10 2.73 4.21
C ALA A 78 6.33 1.32 4.73
N VAL A 79 6.23 0.28 3.89
CA VAL A 79 6.43 -1.10 4.32
C VAL A 79 7.89 -1.32 4.71
N ALA A 80 8.85 -0.83 3.93
CA ALA A 80 10.26 -0.94 4.27
C ALA A 80 10.56 -0.28 5.62
N LEU A 81 10.08 0.94 5.86
CA LEU A 81 10.33 1.66 7.11
C LEU A 81 9.64 1.00 8.31
N LEU A 82 8.36 0.68 8.19
CA LEU A 82 7.58 0.14 9.30
C LEU A 82 8.01 -1.27 9.68
N VAL A 83 8.40 -2.10 8.70
CA VAL A 83 8.94 -3.44 8.96
C VAL A 83 10.30 -3.34 9.62
N GLN A 84 11.19 -2.45 9.16
CA GLN A 84 12.48 -2.24 9.82
C GLN A 84 12.29 -1.80 11.28
N ILE A 85 11.34 -0.90 11.56
CA ILE A 85 10.99 -0.52 12.92
C ILE A 85 10.49 -1.73 13.73
N ALA A 86 9.62 -2.57 13.15
CA ALA A 86 9.10 -3.76 13.80
C ALA A 86 10.23 -4.76 14.12
N VAL A 87 11.15 -5.01 13.19
CA VAL A 87 12.30 -5.88 13.37
C VAL A 87 13.24 -5.35 14.46
N LEU A 88 13.49 -4.04 14.49
CA LEU A 88 14.31 -3.42 15.54
C LEU A 88 13.67 -3.52 16.93
N ALA A 89 12.34 -3.43 17.01
CA ALA A 89 11.62 -3.45 18.28
C ALA A 89 11.37 -4.87 18.82
N PHE A 90 11.06 -5.83 17.95
CA PHE A 90 10.59 -7.17 18.32
C PHE A 90 11.55 -8.31 17.92
N GLY A 91 12.64 -7.98 17.23
CA GLY A 91 13.60 -8.93 16.69
C GLY A 91 13.19 -9.48 15.31
N PRO A 92 14.10 -10.20 14.63
CA PRO A 92 13.90 -10.65 13.24
C PRO A 92 13.15 -11.97 13.11
N ALA A 93 12.79 -12.64 14.21
CA ALA A 93 12.26 -14.01 14.17
C ALA A 93 11.27 -14.29 15.30
N GLY A 94 10.48 -15.35 15.09
CA GLY A 94 9.46 -15.82 16.03
C GLY A 94 8.06 -15.27 15.76
N THR A 95 7.10 -15.73 16.54
CA THR A 95 5.68 -15.40 16.36
C THR A 95 5.39 -13.91 16.53
N LEU A 96 6.04 -13.26 17.51
CA LEU A 96 5.84 -11.84 17.78
C LEU A 96 6.32 -10.97 16.61
N ALA A 97 7.50 -11.28 16.04
CA ALA A 97 8.02 -10.60 14.85
C ALA A 97 7.05 -10.73 13.67
N ARG A 98 6.54 -11.95 13.39
CA ARG A 98 5.56 -12.17 12.31
C ARG A 98 4.30 -11.33 12.47
N VAL A 99 3.75 -11.28 13.68
CA VAL A 99 2.55 -10.49 13.95
C VAL A 99 2.85 -9.00 13.81
N ALA A 100 3.97 -8.53 14.36
CA ALA A 100 4.38 -7.13 14.26
C ALA A 100 4.61 -6.69 12.82
N GLU A 101 5.29 -7.50 12.00
CA GLU A 101 5.54 -7.22 10.58
C GLU A 101 4.26 -7.29 9.73
N ALA A 102 3.33 -8.19 10.06
CA ALA A 102 2.02 -8.21 9.43
C ALA A 102 1.22 -6.93 9.74
N VAL A 103 1.22 -6.48 11.00
CA VAL A 103 0.59 -5.21 11.41
C VAL A 103 1.26 -4.01 10.74
N ALA A 104 2.60 -3.98 10.70
CA ALA A 104 3.37 -2.95 10.00
C ALA A 104 3.01 -2.88 8.51
N THR A 105 2.81 -4.03 7.87
CA THR A 105 2.41 -4.13 6.46
C THR A 105 0.98 -3.63 6.23
N LEU A 106 0.04 -3.94 7.14
CA LEU A 106 -1.32 -3.38 7.09
C LEU A 106 -1.31 -1.86 7.29
N ALA A 107 -0.46 -1.35 8.19
CA ALA A 107 -0.28 0.08 8.39
C ALA A 107 0.34 0.76 7.15
N ALA A 108 1.33 0.13 6.50
CA ALA A 108 1.90 0.61 5.25
C ALA A 108 0.85 0.68 4.13
N PHE A 109 -0.01 -0.33 4.03
CA PHE A 109 -1.15 -0.32 3.11
C PHE A 109 -2.11 0.85 3.40
N ALA A 110 -2.42 1.12 4.67
CA ALA A 110 -3.25 2.26 5.05
C ALA A 110 -2.61 3.60 4.68
N VAL A 111 -1.29 3.75 4.87
CA VAL A 111 -0.53 4.93 4.45
C VAL A 111 -0.61 5.12 2.94
N ALA A 112 -0.38 4.06 2.16
CA ALA A 112 -0.47 4.10 0.71
C ALA A 112 -1.89 4.48 0.23
N ALA A 113 -2.92 3.87 0.84
CA ALA A 113 -4.30 4.19 0.54
C ALA A 113 -4.62 5.67 0.84
N TRP A 114 -4.17 6.19 1.98
CA TRP A 114 -4.34 7.59 2.36
C TRP A 114 -3.64 8.54 1.37
N MET A 115 -2.36 8.28 1.08
CA MET A 115 -1.57 9.06 0.13
C MET A 115 -2.24 9.18 -1.23
N THR A 116 -2.77 8.07 -1.74
CA THR A 116 -3.27 8.03 -3.11
C THR A 116 -4.73 8.41 -3.27
N PHE A 117 -5.60 8.03 -2.32
CA PHE A 117 -7.06 8.16 -2.48
C PHE A 117 -7.70 9.22 -1.58
N TYR A 118 -7.00 9.69 -0.55
CA TYR A 118 -7.52 10.62 0.43
C TYR A 118 -6.74 11.95 0.47
N GLY A 119 -6.02 12.28 -0.59
CA GLY A 119 -5.35 13.58 -0.73
C GLY A 119 -4.03 13.72 0.02
N GLY A 120 -3.45 12.62 0.54
CA GLY A 120 -2.18 12.70 1.25
C GLY A 120 -1.03 13.18 0.36
N ALA A 121 -0.98 12.72 -0.91
CA ALA A 121 0.02 13.17 -1.86
C ALA A 121 -0.11 14.66 -2.21
N ASP A 122 -1.33 15.15 -2.42
CA ASP A 122 -1.60 16.57 -2.69
C ASP A 122 -1.12 17.44 -1.51
N ARG A 123 -1.41 16.99 -0.27
CA ARG A 123 -0.95 17.69 0.94
C ARG A 123 0.57 17.68 1.10
N ALA A 124 1.21 16.53 0.86
CA ALA A 124 2.66 16.42 0.92
C ALA A 124 3.34 17.32 -0.12
N TRP A 125 2.74 17.46 -1.29
CA TRP A 125 3.20 18.34 -2.35
C TRP A 125 3.09 19.81 -1.97
N THR A 126 1.94 20.24 -1.45
CA THR A 126 1.76 21.62 -0.94
C THR A 126 2.77 21.95 0.15
N GLU A 127 2.95 21.06 1.13
CA GLU A 127 3.91 21.26 2.22
C GLU A 127 5.36 21.32 1.72
N LEU A 128 5.71 20.54 0.69
CA LEU A 128 7.04 20.59 0.09
C LEU A 128 7.29 21.96 -0.56
N ILE A 129 6.33 22.44 -1.36
CA ILE A 129 6.42 23.75 -2.02
C ILE A 129 6.56 24.86 -0.97
N ASP A 130 5.70 24.86 0.05
CA ASP A 130 5.72 25.87 1.12
C ASP A 130 7.05 25.90 1.89
N ARG A 131 7.79 24.79 1.93
CA ARG A 131 9.09 24.70 2.62
C ARG A 131 10.30 24.93 1.74
N THR A 132 10.16 24.86 0.43
CA THR A 132 11.30 24.90 -0.51
C THR A 132 11.35 26.15 -1.37
N ASP A 133 10.41 27.11 -1.20
CA ASP A 133 10.33 28.36 -1.95
C ASP A 133 10.50 28.14 -3.47
N ILE A 134 10.01 27.00 -3.98
CA ILE A 134 10.07 26.68 -5.41
C ILE A 134 8.97 27.49 -6.11
N GLU A 135 9.35 28.61 -6.72
CA GLU A 135 8.47 29.39 -7.61
C GLU A 135 8.14 28.60 -8.88
N TRP A 136 6.87 28.65 -9.29
CA TRP A 136 6.33 27.98 -10.49
C TRP A 136 6.28 28.91 -11.69
#